data_AF-A0A9N8KUH4-F1
#
_entry.id   AF-A0A9N8KUH4-F1
#
_cell.length_a   1.000
_cell.length_b   1.000
_cell.length_c   1.000
_cell.angle_alpha   90.00
_cell.angle_beta   90.00
_cell.angle_gamma   90.00
#
_symmetry.space_group_name_H-M   'P 1'
#
loop_
_entity.id
_entity.type
_entity.pdbx_description
1 polymer ?
#
loop_
_entity_poly.entity_id
_entity_poly.type
_entity_poly.pdbx_seq_one_letter_code
_entity_poly.pdbx_strand_id
1 'polypeptide(L)'
;MDTTIKKRASNKKLKEVIDSDSYTEKPYTEREVGDGAPAENEMTEQKQENEIKAVYEPKENDKSPPGVYLRLEINLVFLGLLALALSTRLPNLDEPRYIVVKYSGIYTYFLGLFIVGRQIWRRIGNSESGIRLAFSALWRLLIFTVIPFAVYASVFYVHLLMLPKAGPHDSVMTSAFQASLQVRYTDGRGSSHQQQVTCYSFKDVNNWWLVKRPDQVSLAVSRPPDAIRHGDVVQLLHGITSRALNSHDVAAPVSPQSQEVSCYIDYNVSMPAQNLWRVDIVNRDSEDATWDSIRSLVRLVHVDSGSALRFSGRQLPAWGFHQHEVVADKVLTHQDTVWNVEEHRYTKAEDRKERERELVTAEMIPTAVTQLTFWEKFAELQYKMIAHAPDAPHGHMFASEPSEWPLLVRSIAYWLSPNSNAQVHLIGNLITWYTGSISVILYSGFLVLYAIRQRRACSDLPPMALQKFYDAAIWLAYIVITFKKFSVLNYGNIDLTEHDLLNLRWKDTWDFILHKKG
;
A
#
# COMPACT_ATOMS: atom_id res chain seq x y z
N MET A 1 -71.67 -24.79 -3.82
CA MET A 1 -71.77 -26.24 -3.61
C MET A 1 -70.49 -26.66 -2.91
N ASP A 2 -70.43 -26.48 -1.60
CA ASP A 2 -70.97 -27.39 -0.56
C ASP A 2 -70.13 -28.67 -0.45
N THR A 3 -69.25 -28.73 0.56
CA THR A 3 -69.38 -29.51 1.84
C THR A 3 -68.74 -30.92 1.67
N THR A 4 -68.00 -31.57 2.59
CA THR A 4 -67.67 -31.37 4.01
C THR A 4 -66.59 -32.40 4.42
N ILE A 5 -65.59 -31.98 5.22
CA ILE A 5 -65.14 -32.54 6.53
C ILE A 5 -64.62 -34.00 6.65
N LYS A 6 -63.37 -34.19 7.15
CA LYS A 6 -63.07 -34.64 8.54
C LYS A 6 -61.60 -34.42 8.98
N LYS A 7 -61.47 -34.03 10.26
CA LYS A 7 -60.32 -33.56 11.05
C LYS A 7 -59.67 -34.65 11.90
N ARG A 8 -58.39 -34.43 12.28
CA ARG A 8 -57.80 -34.65 13.63
C ARG A 8 -56.40 -33.98 13.68
N ALA A 9 -55.81 -33.52 14.77
CA ALA A 9 -56.16 -32.57 15.84
C ALA A 9 -54.93 -32.49 16.80
N SER A 10 -54.57 -31.28 17.28
CA SER A 10 -53.91 -30.92 18.57
C SER A 10 -52.66 -30.01 18.39
N ASN A 11 -52.74 -28.69 18.50
CA ASN A 11 -52.86 -27.77 19.67
C ASN A 11 -51.61 -27.61 20.56
N LYS A 12 -51.01 -26.40 20.54
CA LYS A 12 -50.68 -25.63 21.75
C LYS A 12 -50.70 -24.12 21.43
N LYS A 13 -51.48 -23.38 22.24
CA LYS A 13 -51.84 -21.95 22.11
C LYS A 13 -50.76 -21.04 22.70
N LEU A 14 -50.52 -19.89 22.04
CA LEU A 14 -50.16 -18.63 22.70
C LEU A 14 -51.38 -17.70 22.60
N LYS A 15 -51.73 -17.03 23.70
CA LYS A 15 -52.75 -15.97 23.75
C LYS A 15 -52.02 -14.65 24.00
N GLU A 16 -52.20 -13.69 23.09
CA GLU A 16 -52.17 -12.25 23.39
C GLU A 16 -53.54 -11.84 23.93
N VAL A 17 -53.57 -10.93 24.91
CA VAL A 17 -54.65 -9.93 25.07
C VAL A 17 -54.02 -8.66 25.65
N ILE A 18 -54.22 -7.57 24.90
CA ILE A 18 -54.09 -6.16 25.27
C ILE A 18 -55.29 -5.80 26.15
N ASP A 19 -55.12 -5.09 27.27
CA ASP A 19 -55.99 -3.94 27.55
C ASP A 19 -55.45 -2.99 28.62
N SER A 20 -55.86 -1.74 28.45
CA SER A 20 -55.56 -0.54 29.20
C SER A 20 -56.39 -0.38 30.49
N ASP A 21 -55.95 0.60 31.28
CA ASP A 21 -56.75 1.48 32.14
C ASP A 21 -56.73 1.36 33.66
N SER A 22 -56.65 2.58 34.22
CA SER A 22 -57.10 3.05 35.53
C SER A 22 -56.12 3.04 36.71
N TYR A 23 -55.46 4.19 36.88
CA TYR A 23 -55.05 4.69 38.19
C TYR A 23 -56.30 4.94 39.05
N THR A 24 -56.36 4.33 40.23
CA THR A 24 -57.27 4.74 41.31
C THR A 24 -56.47 4.89 42.60
N GLU A 25 -56.34 6.15 43.05
CA GLU A 25 -55.93 6.50 44.40
C GLU A 25 -56.95 5.98 45.42
N LYS A 26 -56.47 5.51 46.58
CA LYS A 26 -57.29 5.33 47.79
C LYS A 26 -56.54 5.83 49.03
N PRO A 27 -57.28 6.29 50.06
CA PRO A 27 -56.92 7.47 50.85
C PRO A 27 -56.26 7.15 52.19
N TYR A 28 -55.65 8.20 52.77
CA TYR A 28 -55.22 8.29 54.16
C TYR A 28 -56.35 7.89 55.12
N THR A 29 -56.05 7.00 56.07
CA THR A 29 -56.86 6.79 57.28
C THR A 29 -55.99 6.92 58.53
N GLU A 30 -56.55 7.63 59.50
CA GLU A 30 -55.97 8.01 60.79
C GLU A 30 -55.64 6.83 61.70
N ARG A 31 -54.74 7.11 62.65
CA ARG A 31 -54.30 6.25 63.75
C ARG A 31 -55.46 5.93 64.71
N GLU A 32 -55.59 4.66 65.06
CA GLU A 32 -56.05 4.25 66.39
C GLU A 32 -54.92 3.59 67.17
N VAL A 33 -54.81 3.98 68.44
CA VAL A 33 -53.86 3.48 69.42
C VAL A 33 -54.59 2.38 70.21
N GLY A 34 -54.02 1.18 70.26
CA GLY A 34 -54.53 0.05 71.04
C GLY A 34 -53.45 -1.00 71.26
N ASP A 35 -53.29 -1.41 72.51
CA ASP A 35 -52.10 -2.07 73.08
C ASP A 35 -51.85 -3.52 72.65
N GLY A 36 -50.57 -3.88 72.56
CA GLY A 36 -50.04 -5.13 73.13
C GLY A 36 -50.09 -6.43 72.30
N ALA A 37 -49.06 -6.65 71.45
CA ALA A 37 -48.37 -7.94 71.29
C ALA A 37 -47.15 -7.81 70.34
N PRO A 38 -45.89 -7.89 70.80
CA PRO A 38 -44.72 -7.93 69.93
C PRO A 38 -44.22 -9.38 69.81
N ALA A 39 -44.56 -10.09 68.74
CA ALA A 39 -43.90 -11.36 68.40
C ALA A 39 -44.14 -11.87 66.96
N GLU A 40 -45.28 -11.55 66.33
CA GLU A 40 -45.61 -12.13 65.01
C GLU A 40 -45.18 -11.27 63.81
N ASN A 41 -45.07 -9.95 63.97
CA ASN A 41 -44.64 -9.07 62.88
C ASN A 41 -43.13 -9.14 62.61
N GLU A 42 -42.29 -9.35 63.62
CA GLU A 42 -40.84 -9.48 63.45
C GLU A 42 -40.44 -10.77 62.71
N MET A 43 -41.15 -11.89 62.94
CA MET A 43 -40.91 -13.12 62.18
C MET A 43 -41.34 -12.99 60.73
N THR A 44 -42.38 -12.20 60.45
CA THR A 44 -42.90 -12.02 59.09
C THR A 44 -42.04 -11.05 58.29
N GLU A 45 -41.57 -9.97 58.92
CA GLU A 45 -40.58 -9.05 58.34
C GLU A 45 -39.22 -9.72 58.13
N GLN A 46 -38.73 -10.54 59.08
CA GLN A 46 -37.49 -11.31 58.88
C GLN A 46 -37.63 -12.36 57.77
N LYS A 47 -38.79 -12.99 57.61
CA LYS A 47 -39.02 -13.97 56.54
C LYS A 47 -39.09 -13.29 55.17
N GLN A 48 -39.69 -12.10 55.09
CA GLN A 48 -39.77 -11.30 53.87
C GLN A 48 -38.42 -10.64 53.53
N GLU A 49 -37.66 -10.19 54.53
CA GLU A 49 -36.30 -9.66 54.37
C GLU A 49 -35.28 -10.76 54.01
N ASN A 50 -35.47 -11.98 54.52
CA ASN A 50 -34.69 -13.16 54.12
C ASN A 50 -35.05 -13.66 52.72
N GLU A 51 -36.33 -13.58 52.29
CA GLU A 51 -36.73 -13.86 50.91
C GLU A 51 -36.20 -12.79 49.93
N ILE A 52 -36.16 -11.52 50.34
CA ILE A 52 -35.58 -10.43 49.54
C ILE A 52 -34.05 -10.54 49.48
N LYS A 53 -33.37 -10.95 50.56
CA LYS A 53 -31.93 -11.26 50.55
C LYS A 53 -31.59 -12.49 49.70
N ALA A 54 -32.43 -13.52 49.69
CA ALA A 54 -32.25 -14.70 48.85
C ALA A 54 -32.40 -14.42 47.34
N VAL A 55 -33.07 -13.33 46.96
CA VAL A 55 -33.21 -12.88 45.56
C VAL A 55 -32.03 -11.98 45.12
N TYR A 56 -31.30 -11.39 46.06
CA TYR A 56 -30.19 -10.45 45.79
C TYR A 56 -28.78 -10.95 46.18
N GLU A 57 -28.66 -12.11 46.82
CA GLU A 57 -27.36 -12.78 46.96
C GLU A 57 -26.97 -13.50 45.67
N PRO A 58 -25.79 -13.23 45.09
CA PRO A 58 -25.32 -13.98 43.94
C PRO A 58 -25.05 -15.43 44.38
N LYS A 59 -25.74 -16.41 43.77
CA LYS A 59 -25.44 -17.83 43.94
C LYS A 59 -23.98 -18.08 43.57
N GLU A 60 -23.14 -18.20 44.60
CA GLU A 60 -21.73 -18.56 44.49
C GLU A 60 -21.64 -20.07 44.26
N ASN A 61 -21.93 -20.52 43.03
CA ASN A 61 -21.51 -21.82 42.51
C ASN A 61 -21.75 -21.88 41.00
N ASP A 62 -20.83 -21.32 40.24
CA ASP A 62 -20.46 -21.86 38.93
C ASP A 62 -18.96 -21.68 38.72
N LYS A 63 -18.16 -22.54 39.35
CA LYS A 63 -16.76 -22.74 38.95
C LYS A 63 -16.77 -23.46 37.60
N SER A 64 -17.07 -22.71 36.54
CA SER A 64 -16.71 -23.10 35.19
C SER A 64 -15.19 -23.39 35.17
N PRO A 65 -14.74 -24.47 34.51
CA PRO A 65 -13.31 -24.79 34.45
C PRO A 65 -12.53 -23.60 33.85
N PRO A 66 -11.22 -23.47 34.09
CA PRO A 66 -10.40 -22.38 33.55
C PRO A 66 -10.22 -22.56 32.03
N GLY A 67 -11.31 -22.38 31.29
CA GLY A 67 -11.33 -22.27 29.85
C GLY A 67 -10.99 -20.84 29.48
N VAL A 68 -10.07 -20.68 28.53
CA VAL A 68 -9.74 -19.41 27.91
C VAL A 68 -10.96 -18.89 27.17
N TYR A 69 -11.89 -18.25 27.87
CA TYR A 69 -12.97 -17.48 27.25
C TYR A 69 -12.36 -16.17 26.74
N LEU A 70 -11.78 -16.23 25.55
CA LEU A 70 -11.74 -15.05 24.69
C LEU A 70 -13.21 -14.62 24.52
N ARG A 71 -13.60 -13.43 24.98
CA ARG A 71 -14.85 -12.79 24.51
C ARG A 71 -14.66 -12.49 23.02
N LEU A 72 -14.85 -13.52 22.20
CA LEU A 72 -14.57 -13.59 20.77
C LEU A 72 -15.49 -12.66 19.96
N GLU A 73 -16.65 -12.27 20.49
CA GLU A 73 -17.65 -11.47 19.77
C GLU A 73 -17.14 -10.07 19.39
N ILE A 74 -16.50 -9.35 20.32
CA ILE A 74 -15.95 -8.01 20.02
C ILE A 74 -14.75 -8.12 19.07
N ASN A 75 -13.92 -9.15 19.22
CA ASN A 75 -12.75 -9.34 18.37
C ASN A 75 -13.11 -9.79 16.95
N LEU A 76 -14.15 -10.62 16.76
CA LEU A 76 -14.64 -11.04 15.44
C LEU A 76 -15.36 -9.92 14.69
N VAL A 77 -16.17 -9.11 15.38
CA VAL A 77 -16.80 -7.92 14.78
C VAL A 77 -15.72 -6.91 14.40
N PHE A 78 -14.70 -6.74 15.23
CA PHE A 78 -13.59 -5.83 14.95
C PHE A 78 -12.66 -6.36 13.84
N LEU A 79 -12.35 -7.66 13.82
CA LEU A 79 -11.63 -8.32 12.72
C LEU A 79 -12.45 -8.29 11.43
N GLY A 80 -13.77 -8.44 11.51
CA GLY A 80 -14.70 -8.33 10.40
C GLY A 80 -14.78 -6.90 9.86
N LEU A 81 -14.84 -5.90 10.74
CA LEU A 81 -14.81 -4.48 10.35
C LEU A 81 -13.44 -4.05 9.83
N LEU A 82 -12.35 -4.59 10.36
CA LEU A 82 -10.99 -4.38 9.87
C LEU A 82 -10.81 -5.04 8.50
N ALA A 83 -11.26 -6.28 8.32
CA ALA A 83 -11.25 -6.98 7.04
C ALA A 83 -12.11 -6.22 6.01
N LEU A 84 -13.32 -5.80 6.39
CA LEU A 84 -14.22 -5.02 5.56
C LEU A 84 -13.60 -3.65 5.20
N ALA A 85 -12.98 -2.96 6.15
CA ALA A 85 -12.30 -1.68 5.95
C ALA A 85 -11.07 -1.82 5.04
N LEU A 86 -10.33 -2.92 5.17
CA LEU A 86 -9.19 -3.26 4.30
C LEU A 86 -9.63 -3.76 2.91
N SER A 87 -10.87 -4.23 2.75
CA SER A 87 -11.38 -4.85 1.51
C SER A 87 -12.43 -4.01 0.75
N THR A 88 -12.58 -2.72 1.05
CA THR A 88 -13.73 -1.89 0.58
C THR A 88 -13.85 -1.63 -0.93
N ARG A 89 -13.04 -2.26 -1.79
CA ARG A 89 -13.32 -2.27 -3.24
C ARG A 89 -13.02 -3.64 -3.86
N LEU A 90 -14.05 -4.48 -3.93
CA LEU A 90 -14.22 -5.45 -5.03
C LEU A 90 -15.44 -5.06 -5.88
N PRO A 91 -15.38 -4.04 -6.77
CA PRO A 91 -16.31 -3.97 -7.87
C PRO A 91 -15.70 -4.65 -9.11
N ASN A 92 -16.50 -5.52 -9.73
CA ASN A 92 -16.27 -6.35 -10.92
C ASN A 92 -15.38 -7.60 -10.75
N LEU A 93 -16.06 -8.73 -10.60
CA LEU A 93 -15.52 -10.10 -10.57
C LEU A 93 -14.93 -10.58 -11.91
N ASP A 94 -14.95 -9.74 -12.96
CA ASP A 94 -14.43 -10.13 -14.28
C ASP A 94 -12.92 -9.81 -14.43
N GLU A 95 -12.38 -8.85 -13.67
CA GLU A 95 -10.95 -8.55 -13.61
C GLU A 95 -10.56 -7.92 -12.24
N PRO A 96 -9.84 -8.63 -11.35
CA PRO A 96 -9.40 -8.07 -10.07
C PRO A 96 -8.25 -7.08 -10.30
N ARG A 97 -8.56 -5.84 -10.71
CA ARG A 97 -7.51 -4.89 -11.14
C ARG A 97 -6.72 -4.26 -9.98
N TYR A 98 -7.25 -4.20 -8.76
CA TYR A 98 -6.52 -3.63 -7.62
C TYR A 98 -7.21 -3.89 -6.28
N ILE A 99 -6.42 -4.05 -5.21
CA ILE A 99 -6.90 -4.03 -3.82
C ILE A 99 -6.61 -2.64 -3.26
N VAL A 100 -7.63 -1.95 -2.74
CA VAL A 100 -7.48 -0.63 -2.11
C VAL A 100 -7.41 -0.78 -0.61
N VAL A 101 -6.28 -0.36 -0.03
CA VAL A 101 -6.11 -0.27 1.43
C VAL A 101 -6.06 1.21 1.84
N LYS A 102 -6.88 1.58 2.83
CA LYS A 102 -6.92 2.95 3.37
C LYS A 102 -6.33 3.01 4.77
N TYR A 103 -5.46 4.00 5.02
CA TYR A 103 -4.89 4.23 6.34
C TYR A 103 -5.88 4.73 7.41
N SER A 104 -7.10 5.12 7.03
CA SER A 104 -8.16 5.45 7.98
C SER A 104 -8.51 4.30 8.94
N GLY A 105 -8.16 3.05 8.58
CA GLY A 105 -8.28 1.90 9.47
C GLY A 105 -7.45 2.01 10.76
N ILE A 106 -6.40 2.85 10.79
CA ILE A 106 -5.55 3.03 11.97
C ILE A 106 -6.31 3.61 13.17
N TYR A 107 -7.32 4.45 12.93
CA TYR A 107 -8.18 5.00 13.99
C TYR A 107 -9.00 3.91 14.67
N THR A 108 -9.46 2.93 13.90
CA THR A 108 -10.18 1.77 14.42
C THR A 108 -9.22 0.94 15.25
N TYR A 109 -8.00 0.69 14.75
CA TYR A 109 -6.94 -0.01 15.50
C TYR A 109 -6.64 0.63 16.86
N PHE A 110 -6.49 1.96 16.92
CA PHE A 110 -6.29 2.67 18.19
C PHE A 110 -7.48 2.50 19.16
N LEU A 111 -8.72 2.49 18.66
CA LEU A 111 -9.90 2.23 19.48
C LEU A 111 -9.86 0.84 20.11
N GLY A 112 -9.48 -0.17 19.32
CA GLY A 112 -9.33 -1.52 19.86
C GLY A 112 -8.21 -1.63 20.90
N LEU A 113 -7.05 -0.97 20.69
CA LEU A 113 -5.99 -0.89 21.69
C LEU A 113 -6.47 -0.24 22.99
N PHE A 114 -7.26 0.83 22.92
CA PHE A 114 -7.81 1.48 24.10
C PHE A 114 -8.80 0.59 24.85
N ILE A 115 -9.70 -0.09 24.15
CA ILE A 115 -10.63 -1.04 24.77
C ILE A 115 -9.86 -2.17 25.46
N VAL A 116 -8.85 -2.75 24.81
CA VAL A 116 -8.01 -3.82 25.37
C VAL A 116 -7.23 -3.31 26.59
N GLY A 117 -6.58 -2.15 26.48
CA GLY A 117 -5.84 -1.52 27.57
C GLY A 117 -6.74 -1.26 28.78
N ARG A 118 -7.96 -0.79 28.54
CA ARG A 118 -8.95 -0.58 29.61
C ARG A 118 -9.42 -1.88 30.25
N GLN A 119 -9.64 -2.94 29.46
CA GLN A 119 -10.00 -4.25 30.00
C GLN A 119 -8.89 -4.79 30.92
N ILE A 120 -7.63 -4.58 30.56
CA ILE A 120 -6.47 -4.94 31.39
C ILE A 120 -6.44 -4.06 32.64
N TRP A 121 -6.63 -2.75 32.49
CA TRP A 121 -6.67 -1.80 33.61
C TRP A 121 -7.70 -2.19 34.69
N ARG A 122 -8.90 -2.62 34.27
CA ARG A 122 -9.93 -3.08 35.23
C ARG A 122 -9.53 -4.36 35.97
N ARG A 123 -8.74 -5.25 35.34
CA ARG A 123 -8.28 -6.50 35.96
C ARG A 123 -7.16 -6.28 36.98
N ILE A 124 -6.41 -5.18 36.87
CA ILE A 124 -5.40 -4.79 37.88
C ILE A 124 -6.05 -4.60 39.26
N GLY A 125 -7.31 -4.17 39.31
CA GLY A 125 -8.05 -3.96 40.56
C GLY A 125 -8.54 -5.24 41.26
N ASN A 126 -8.43 -6.41 40.61
CA ASN A 126 -8.81 -7.69 41.21
C ASN A 126 -7.58 -8.39 41.80
N SER A 127 -7.78 -9.23 42.83
CA SER A 127 -6.73 -10.05 43.47
C SER A 127 -6.31 -11.23 42.57
N GLU A 128 -5.89 -10.96 41.33
CA GLU A 128 -5.26 -11.92 40.45
C GLU A 128 -3.74 -11.84 40.61
N SER A 129 -3.05 -12.98 40.47
CA SER A 129 -1.59 -13.00 40.45
C SER A 129 -1.06 -12.14 39.30
N GLY A 130 -0.17 -11.17 39.57
CA GLY A 130 0.35 -10.24 38.56
C GLY A 130 0.99 -10.92 37.34
N ILE A 131 1.55 -12.13 37.52
CA ILE A 131 2.11 -12.94 36.43
C ILE A 131 1.04 -13.38 35.42
N ARG A 132 -0.13 -13.86 35.89
CA ARG A 132 -1.25 -14.25 35.02
C ARG A 132 -1.79 -13.05 34.24
N LEU A 133 -1.87 -11.90 34.89
CA LEU A 133 -2.27 -10.66 34.24
C LEU A 133 -1.28 -10.24 33.15
N ALA A 134 0.03 -10.31 33.44
CA ALA A 134 1.08 -9.99 32.48
C ALA A 134 1.05 -10.90 31.25
N PHE A 135 0.91 -12.22 31.44
CA PHE A 135 0.74 -13.16 30.31
C PHE A 135 -0.54 -12.89 29.52
N SER A 136 -1.66 -12.60 30.19
CA SER A 136 -2.91 -12.27 29.51
C SER A 136 -2.81 -10.98 28.69
N ALA A 137 -2.15 -9.96 29.24
CA ALA A 137 -1.90 -8.69 28.55
C ALA A 137 -0.99 -8.88 27.33
N LEU A 138 0.12 -9.60 27.50
CA LEU A 138 1.09 -9.88 26.44
C LEU A 138 0.45 -10.66 25.29
N TRP A 139 -0.29 -11.73 25.58
CA TRP A 139 -0.94 -12.54 24.55
C TRP A 139 -2.03 -11.77 23.79
N ARG A 140 -2.81 -10.93 24.49
CA ARG A 140 -3.81 -10.06 23.85
C ARG A 140 -3.16 -9.00 22.96
N LEU A 141 -2.07 -8.38 23.40
CA LEU A 141 -1.32 -7.42 22.59
C LEU A 141 -0.72 -8.10 21.35
N LEU A 142 -0.16 -9.31 21.51
CA LEU A 142 0.42 -10.07 20.42
C LEU A 142 -0.64 -10.46 19.39
N ILE A 143 -1.79 -11.02 19.80
CA ILE A 143 -2.89 -11.33 18.88
C ILE A 143 -3.38 -10.08 18.15
N PHE A 144 -3.60 -8.99 18.90
CA PHE A 144 -4.17 -7.76 18.36
C PHE A 144 -3.20 -7.04 17.41
N THR A 145 -1.90 -7.29 17.51
CA THR A 145 -0.88 -6.71 16.61
C THR A 145 -0.57 -7.63 15.43
N VAL A 146 -0.28 -8.90 15.71
CA VAL A 146 0.20 -9.87 14.72
C VAL A 146 -0.86 -10.24 13.71
N ILE A 147 -2.13 -10.46 14.12
CA ILE A 147 -3.17 -10.86 13.17
C ILE A 147 -3.48 -9.73 12.16
N PRO A 148 -3.78 -8.49 12.59
CA PRO A 148 -3.97 -7.37 11.65
C PRO A 148 -2.77 -7.13 10.75
N PHE A 149 -1.54 -7.21 11.29
CA PHE A 149 -0.32 -7.05 10.51
C PHE A 149 -0.15 -8.16 9.46
N ALA A 150 -0.41 -9.42 9.83
CA ALA A 150 -0.32 -10.54 8.91
C ALA A 150 -1.33 -10.41 7.77
N VAL A 151 -2.57 -10.02 8.07
CA VAL A 151 -3.60 -9.73 7.05
C VAL A 151 -3.13 -8.60 6.14
N TYR A 152 -2.65 -7.49 6.71
CA TYR A 152 -2.14 -6.35 5.94
C TYR A 152 -0.98 -6.75 5.02
N ALA A 153 0.05 -7.41 5.55
CA ALA A 153 1.19 -7.88 4.77
C ALA A 153 0.76 -8.89 3.69
N SER A 154 -0.19 -9.78 3.97
CA SER A 154 -0.71 -10.74 2.98
C SER A 154 -1.43 -10.06 1.82
N VAL A 155 -2.18 -8.97 2.07
CA VAL A 155 -2.82 -8.18 1.02
C VAL A 155 -1.77 -7.54 0.11
N PHE A 156 -0.72 -6.96 0.68
CA PHE A 156 0.37 -6.38 -0.11
C PHE A 156 1.22 -7.43 -0.84
N TYR A 157 1.36 -8.61 -0.25
CA TYR A 157 1.98 -9.75 -0.92
C TYR A 157 1.21 -10.16 -2.16
N VAL A 158 -0.12 -10.35 -2.05
CA VAL A 158 -0.99 -10.64 -3.19
C VAL A 158 -0.99 -9.48 -4.20
N HIS A 159 -1.00 -8.23 -3.73
CA HIS A 159 -0.96 -7.04 -4.58
C HIS A 159 0.29 -7.01 -5.47
N LEU A 160 1.48 -7.19 -4.89
CA LEU A 160 2.76 -7.20 -5.63
C LEU A 160 2.89 -8.42 -6.55
N LEU A 161 2.24 -9.54 -6.23
CA LEU A 161 2.17 -10.70 -7.12
C LEU A 161 1.22 -10.47 -8.31
N MET A 162 0.10 -9.77 -8.09
CA MET A 162 -0.91 -9.49 -9.12
C MET A 162 -0.46 -8.40 -10.10
N LEU A 163 0.46 -7.51 -9.69
CA LEU A 163 0.98 -6.41 -10.48
C LEU A 163 2.47 -6.60 -10.82
N PRO A 164 2.85 -7.62 -11.62
CA PRO A 164 4.25 -7.84 -11.98
C PRO A 164 4.75 -6.87 -13.07
N LYS A 165 3.91 -5.94 -13.55
CA LYS A 165 4.18 -5.11 -14.73
C LYS A 165 4.43 -3.65 -14.36
N ALA A 166 5.35 -3.03 -15.08
CA ALA A 166 5.63 -1.60 -15.03
C ALA A 166 4.41 -0.80 -15.50
N GLY A 167 4.19 0.36 -14.90
CA GLY A 167 3.05 1.24 -15.17
C GLY A 167 3.44 2.71 -15.13
N PRO A 168 2.57 3.63 -15.57
CA PRO A 168 2.91 5.05 -15.78
C PRO A 168 3.37 5.83 -14.53
N HIS A 169 3.25 5.24 -13.34
CA HIS A 169 3.64 5.85 -12.06
C HIS A 169 4.73 5.05 -11.32
N ASP A 170 5.42 4.14 -12.00
CA ASP A 170 6.56 3.40 -11.43
C ASP A 170 7.80 4.27 -11.20
N SER A 171 7.90 5.42 -11.87
CA SER A 171 8.97 6.43 -11.74
C SER A 171 9.19 6.94 -10.31
N VAL A 172 8.17 6.80 -9.45
CA VAL A 172 8.23 7.16 -8.02
C VAL A 172 9.11 6.18 -7.21
N MET A 173 9.25 4.95 -7.70
CA MET A 173 10.02 3.89 -7.04
C MET A 173 11.51 3.95 -7.44
N THR A 174 12.37 3.28 -6.68
CA THR A 174 13.79 3.16 -6.98
C THR A 174 14.04 2.34 -8.25
N SER A 175 15.18 2.58 -8.89
CA SER A 175 15.61 1.82 -10.07
C SER A 175 15.67 0.30 -9.84
N ALA A 176 16.05 -0.14 -8.64
CA ALA A 176 16.06 -1.56 -8.27
C ALA A 176 14.63 -2.15 -8.20
N PHE A 177 13.66 -1.38 -7.72
CA PHE A 177 12.26 -1.77 -7.70
C PHE A 177 11.67 -1.84 -9.11
N GLN A 178 11.94 -0.83 -9.93
CA GLN A 178 11.51 -0.77 -11.34
C GLN A 178 12.09 -1.92 -12.17
N ALA A 179 13.37 -2.25 -11.98
CA ALA A 179 14.02 -3.37 -12.65
C ALA A 179 13.40 -4.73 -12.32
N SER A 180 12.67 -4.82 -11.19
CA SER A 180 11.95 -6.04 -10.81
C SER A 180 10.57 -6.18 -11.48
N LEU A 181 10.10 -5.17 -12.22
CA LEU A 181 8.84 -5.16 -12.94
C LEU A 181 9.03 -5.50 -14.42
N GLN A 182 8.05 -6.18 -15.03
CA GLN A 182 8.02 -6.46 -16.46
C GLN A 182 7.73 -5.18 -17.25
N VAL A 183 8.69 -4.75 -18.07
CA VAL A 183 8.57 -3.55 -18.91
C VAL A 183 7.62 -3.82 -20.10
N ARG A 184 6.70 -2.90 -20.34
CA ARG A 184 5.91 -2.76 -21.58
C ARG A 184 6.13 -1.36 -22.13
N TYR A 185 6.13 -1.21 -23.46
CA TYR A 185 6.19 0.12 -24.06
C TYR A 185 4.90 0.90 -23.75
N THR A 186 5.00 2.23 -23.69
CA THR A 186 3.91 3.15 -23.35
C THR A 186 2.67 3.01 -24.25
N ASP A 187 2.85 2.42 -25.43
CA ASP A 187 1.85 2.20 -26.48
C ASP A 187 1.21 0.79 -26.42
N GLY A 188 1.48 0.01 -25.36
CA GLY A 188 0.96 -1.36 -25.23
C GLY A 188 1.66 -2.40 -26.12
N ARG A 189 2.62 -1.98 -26.94
CA ARG A 189 3.47 -2.84 -27.78
C ARG A 189 4.35 -3.75 -26.90
N GLY A 190 4.49 -5.01 -27.33
CA GLY A 190 5.37 -5.98 -26.68
C GLY A 190 6.84 -5.64 -26.92
N SER A 191 7.67 -5.83 -25.90
CA SER A 191 9.13 -5.83 -26.04
C SER A 191 9.61 -7.21 -26.47
N SER A 192 10.76 -7.29 -27.14
CA SER A 192 11.43 -8.55 -27.43
C SER A 192 11.95 -9.28 -26.19
N HIS A 193 11.92 -8.62 -25.02
CA HIS A 193 12.45 -9.13 -23.76
C HIS A 193 13.95 -9.46 -23.80
N GLN A 194 14.68 -8.91 -24.78
CA GLN A 194 16.13 -9.01 -24.89
C GLN A 194 16.82 -7.95 -24.01
N GLN A 195 18.14 -8.03 -23.90
CA GLN A 195 18.90 -7.03 -23.16
C GLN A 195 18.90 -5.70 -23.92
N GLN A 196 18.52 -4.61 -23.26
CA GLN A 196 18.53 -3.27 -23.87
C GLN A 196 19.94 -2.82 -24.25
N VAL A 197 20.03 -2.06 -25.34
CA VAL A 197 21.25 -1.36 -25.79
C VAL A 197 20.93 0.11 -25.92
N THR A 198 21.78 0.96 -25.34
CA THR A 198 21.53 2.40 -25.19
C THR A 198 22.82 3.18 -25.45
N CYS A 199 22.67 4.49 -25.70
CA CYS A 199 23.79 5.43 -25.70
C CYS A 199 23.88 6.12 -24.33
N TYR A 200 25.03 5.97 -23.67
CA TYR A 200 25.33 6.60 -22.39
C TYR A 200 26.51 7.56 -22.54
N SER A 201 26.39 8.77 -21.97
CA SER A 201 27.33 9.86 -22.22
C SER A 201 28.58 9.84 -21.31
N PHE A 202 28.58 9.04 -20.25
CA PHE A 202 29.69 8.94 -19.31
C PHE A 202 30.47 7.64 -19.53
N LYS A 203 31.76 7.64 -19.14
CA LYS A 203 32.62 6.45 -19.22
C LYS A 203 32.18 5.43 -18.18
N ASP A 204 32.04 4.18 -18.61
CA ASP A 204 31.57 3.06 -17.81
C ASP A 204 32.08 1.73 -18.41
N VAL A 205 32.26 0.71 -17.57
CA VAL A 205 32.66 -0.65 -17.96
C VAL A 205 31.68 -1.31 -18.94
N ASN A 206 30.40 -0.92 -18.89
CA ASN A 206 29.37 -1.39 -19.81
C ASN A 206 29.47 -0.77 -21.21
N ASN A 207 30.33 0.23 -21.41
CA ASN A 207 30.54 0.81 -22.73
C ASN A 207 31.53 0.00 -23.60
N TRP A 208 32.19 -1.00 -23.03
CA TRP A 208 33.17 -1.81 -23.74
C TRP A 208 32.49 -2.85 -24.65
N TRP A 209 32.88 -2.88 -25.92
CA TRP A 209 32.46 -3.87 -26.91
C TRP A 209 33.67 -4.62 -27.46
N LEU A 210 33.52 -5.92 -27.65
CA LEU A 210 34.49 -6.78 -28.28
C LEU A 210 34.06 -7.05 -29.72
N VAL A 211 34.96 -6.75 -30.66
CA VAL A 211 34.75 -7.03 -32.08
C VAL A 211 35.43 -8.35 -32.43
N LYS A 212 34.68 -9.28 -33.05
CA LYS A 212 35.23 -10.55 -33.52
C LYS A 212 34.70 -10.92 -34.90
N ARG A 213 35.43 -11.79 -35.62
CA ARG A 213 34.92 -12.40 -36.85
C ARG A 213 33.91 -13.52 -36.54
N PRO A 214 32.90 -13.78 -37.39
CA PRO A 214 31.89 -14.81 -37.16
C PRO A 214 32.48 -16.22 -36.99
N ASP A 215 33.50 -16.54 -37.78
CA ASP A 215 34.11 -17.87 -37.81
C ASP A 215 35.16 -18.09 -36.70
N GLN A 216 35.48 -17.05 -35.93
CA GLN A 216 36.52 -17.11 -34.93
C GLN A 216 35.95 -17.35 -33.53
N VAL A 217 36.26 -18.53 -32.98
CA VAL A 217 35.82 -18.94 -31.64
C VAL A 217 36.67 -18.28 -30.55
N SER A 218 37.98 -18.11 -30.80
CA SER A 218 38.88 -17.45 -29.86
C SER A 218 38.65 -15.95 -29.84
N LEU A 219 38.59 -15.39 -28.64
CA LEU A 219 38.42 -13.96 -28.36
C LEU A 219 39.76 -13.25 -28.08
N ALA A 220 40.86 -14.01 -28.06
CA ALA A 220 42.20 -13.48 -27.90
C ALA A 220 42.78 -13.06 -29.25
N VAL A 221 43.52 -11.95 -29.24
CA VAL A 221 44.13 -11.38 -30.44
C VAL A 221 45.29 -12.26 -30.90
N SER A 222 45.23 -12.73 -32.15
CA SER A 222 46.31 -13.49 -32.77
C SER A 222 47.58 -12.65 -32.92
N ARG A 223 48.74 -13.30 -33.06
CA ARG A 223 49.99 -12.67 -33.49
C ARG A 223 50.36 -13.24 -34.86
N PRO A 224 50.31 -12.46 -35.95
CA PRO A 224 50.03 -11.02 -36.03
C PRO A 224 48.55 -10.65 -35.79
N PRO A 225 48.26 -9.39 -35.37
CA PRO A 225 46.89 -8.93 -35.17
C PRO A 225 46.10 -8.95 -36.48
N ASP A 226 44.91 -9.54 -36.44
CA ASP A 226 43.95 -9.46 -37.55
C ASP A 226 43.26 -8.09 -37.52
N ALA A 227 43.47 -7.30 -38.58
CA ALA A 227 42.88 -5.98 -38.72
C ALA A 227 41.57 -6.07 -39.51
N ILE A 228 40.52 -5.42 -39.00
CA ILE A 228 39.23 -5.34 -39.67
C ILE A 228 39.30 -4.31 -40.79
N ARG A 229 38.89 -4.70 -41.99
CA ARG A 229 38.90 -3.86 -43.19
C ARG A 229 37.50 -3.41 -43.57
N HIS A 230 37.43 -2.46 -44.48
CA HIS A 230 36.17 -2.09 -45.12
C HIS A 230 35.49 -3.32 -45.76
N GLY A 231 34.18 -3.46 -45.54
CA GLY A 231 33.37 -4.54 -46.10
C GLY A 231 33.38 -5.83 -45.27
N ASP A 232 34.24 -5.94 -44.26
CA ASP A 232 34.26 -7.10 -43.37
C ASP A 232 32.97 -7.24 -42.56
N VAL A 233 32.56 -8.48 -42.33
CA VAL A 233 31.43 -8.83 -41.45
C VAL A 233 31.97 -9.22 -40.09
N VAL A 234 31.42 -8.62 -39.04
CA VAL A 234 31.84 -8.76 -37.66
C VAL A 234 30.66 -9.07 -36.74
N GLN A 235 30.96 -9.61 -35.57
CA GLN A 235 30.06 -9.72 -34.43
C GLN A 235 30.57 -8.80 -33.32
N LEU A 236 29.66 -7.99 -32.77
CA LEU A 236 29.91 -7.10 -31.65
C LEU A 236 29.38 -7.75 -30.38
N LEU A 237 30.26 -8.14 -29.47
CA LEU A 237 29.89 -8.71 -28.17
C LEU A 237 30.03 -7.66 -27.08
N HIS A 238 29.02 -7.51 -26.24
CA HIS A 238 29.11 -6.62 -25.08
C HIS A 238 30.15 -7.16 -24.08
N GLY A 239 31.06 -6.31 -23.59
CA GLY A 239 32.28 -6.71 -22.89
C GLY A 239 32.02 -7.53 -21.62
N ILE A 240 31.05 -7.12 -20.81
CA ILE A 240 30.70 -7.80 -19.55
C ILE A 240 29.75 -8.97 -19.80
N THR A 241 28.64 -8.72 -20.49
CA THR A 241 27.60 -9.75 -20.61
C THR A 241 27.94 -10.81 -21.66
N SER A 242 28.93 -10.54 -22.52
CA SER A 242 29.32 -11.39 -23.65
C SER A 242 28.18 -11.70 -24.63
N ARG A 243 27.12 -10.87 -24.62
CA ARG A 243 25.97 -11.02 -25.51
C ARG A 243 26.21 -10.26 -26.80
N ALA A 244 25.73 -10.82 -27.91
CA ALA A 244 25.95 -10.24 -29.23
C ALA A 244 24.92 -9.13 -29.52
N LEU A 245 25.40 -8.03 -30.11
CA LEU A 245 24.56 -6.98 -30.66
C LEU A 245 23.69 -7.54 -31.78
N ASN A 246 22.39 -7.34 -31.67
CA ASN A 246 21.37 -7.95 -32.50
C ASN A 246 20.32 -6.91 -32.90
N SER A 247 19.85 -7.01 -34.13
CA SER A 247 18.67 -6.27 -34.61
C SER A 247 17.68 -7.27 -35.18
N HIS A 248 16.40 -7.01 -35.03
CA HIS A 248 15.37 -7.95 -35.50
C HIS A 248 14.09 -7.20 -35.87
N ASP A 249 13.12 -7.90 -36.45
CA ASP A 249 11.88 -7.30 -36.95
C ASP A 249 10.87 -6.99 -35.82
N VAL A 250 11.33 -6.20 -34.85
CA VAL A 250 10.54 -5.62 -33.77
C VAL A 250 10.75 -4.12 -33.83
N ALA A 251 9.66 -3.37 -33.69
CA ALA A 251 9.72 -1.91 -33.73
C ALA A 251 10.43 -1.35 -32.49
N ALA A 252 11.25 -0.32 -32.67
CA ALA A 252 12.00 0.27 -31.57
C ALA A 252 11.07 0.87 -30.48
N PRO A 253 11.56 0.98 -29.23
CA PRO A 253 10.77 1.42 -28.08
C PRO A 253 10.06 2.77 -28.27
N VAL A 254 10.81 3.78 -28.71
CA VAL A 254 10.34 5.17 -28.87
C VAL A 254 10.16 5.53 -30.35
N SER A 255 10.94 4.92 -31.24
CA SER A 255 10.93 5.20 -32.68
C SER A 255 10.34 4.03 -33.48
N PRO A 256 9.00 3.91 -33.58
CA PRO A 256 8.34 2.72 -34.17
C PRO A 256 8.63 2.50 -35.65
N GLN A 257 9.18 3.50 -36.35
CA GLN A 257 9.55 3.43 -37.76
C GLN A 257 10.86 2.66 -37.98
N SER A 258 11.67 2.49 -36.93
CA SER A 258 12.98 1.83 -36.97
C SER A 258 12.92 0.50 -36.22
N GLN A 259 13.88 -0.38 -36.51
CA GLN A 259 14.03 -1.67 -35.84
C GLN A 259 14.70 -1.51 -34.47
N GLU A 260 14.27 -2.33 -33.52
CA GLU A 260 14.83 -2.43 -32.18
C GLU A 260 16.24 -3.05 -32.22
N VAL A 261 17.17 -2.40 -31.54
CA VAL A 261 18.52 -2.91 -31.32
C VAL A 261 18.62 -3.41 -29.88
N SER A 262 19.13 -4.63 -29.73
CA SER A 262 19.22 -5.33 -28.44
C SER A 262 20.45 -6.22 -28.39
N CYS A 263 20.78 -6.73 -27.21
CA CYS A 263 21.75 -7.80 -27.05
C CYS A 263 21.02 -9.14 -26.97
N TYR A 264 21.32 -10.05 -27.90
CA TYR A 264 20.63 -11.33 -28.03
C TYR A 264 20.79 -12.21 -26.79
N ILE A 265 19.68 -12.80 -26.35
CA ILE A 265 19.62 -13.77 -25.26
C ILE A 265 19.17 -15.11 -25.86
N ASP A 266 19.95 -16.15 -25.61
CA ASP A 266 19.78 -17.51 -26.15
C ASP A 266 18.66 -18.30 -25.45
N TYR A 267 18.30 -17.93 -24.23
CA TYR A 267 17.21 -18.55 -23.48
C TYR A 267 15.87 -17.85 -23.71
N ASN A 268 14.82 -18.63 -24.00
CA ASN A 268 13.42 -18.19 -24.03
C ASN A 268 13.03 -17.23 -25.17
N VAL A 269 13.68 -17.34 -26.34
CA VAL A 269 13.40 -16.52 -27.52
C VAL A 269 13.06 -17.43 -28.72
N SER A 270 11.95 -17.15 -29.41
CA SER A 270 11.49 -17.92 -30.58
C SER A 270 12.19 -17.54 -31.90
N MET A 271 12.99 -16.48 -31.89
CA MET A 271 13.63 -15.89 -33.05
C MET A 271 15.14 -16.24 -33.09
N PRO A 272 15.69 -16.60 -34.27
CA PRO A 272 17.12 -16.84 -34.41
C PRO A 272 17.91 -15.54 -34.23
N ALA A 273 19.17 -15.67 -33.78
CA ALA A 273 20.06 -14.53 -33.66
C ALA A 273 20.41 -13.94 -35.05
N GLN A 274 20.23 -12.63 -35.20
CA GLN A 274 20.64 -11.82 -36.34
C GLN A 274 21.70 -10.82 -35.83
N ASN A 275 22.92 -11.32 -35.68
CA ASN A 275 23.99 -10.63 -34.93
C ASN A 275 25.20 -10.24 -35.79
N LEU A 276 25.04 -10.28 -37.11
CA LEU A 276 26.09 -10.00 -38.07
C LEU A 276 25.99 -8.55 -38.55
N TRP A 277 27.12 -7.84 -38.46
CA TRP A 277 27.23 -6.43 -38.84
C TRP A 277 28.36 -6.26 -39.84
N ARG A 278 28.08 -5.65 -40.99
CA ARG A 278 29.08 -5.28 -41.99
C ARG A 278 29.62 -3.89 -41.68
N VAL A 279 30.94 -3.75 -41.72
CA VAL A 279 31.62 -2.48 -41.45
C VAL A 279 31.80 -1.69 -42.76
N ASP A 280 31.15 -0.52 -42.85
CA ASP A 280 31.32 0.43 -43.95
C ASP A 280 32.14 1.64 -43.47
N ILE A 281 33.34 1.86 -44.02
CA ILE A 281 34.21 2.99 -43.63
C ILE A 281 33.87 4.16 -44.55
N VAL A 282 33.34 5.23 -43.97
CA VAL A 282 32.79 6.38 -44.70
C VAL A 282 33.90 7.28 -45.23
N ASN A 283 34.93 7.52 -44.43
CA ASN A 283 36.07 8.38 -44.76
C ASN A 283 37.26 7.59 -45.33
N ARG A 284 37.00 6.57 -46.14
CA ARG A 284 38.04 5.72 -46.73
C ARG A 284 38.73 6.41 -47.92
N ASP A 285 40.06 6.31 -47.97
CA ASP A 285 40.87 6.73 -49.12
C ASP A 285 41.07 5.60 -50.14
N SER A 286 40.94 4.35 -49.71
CA SER A 286 41.08 3.14 -50.53
C SER A 286 40.15 2.03 -50.04
N GLU A 287 39.83 1.07 -50.91
CA GLU A 287 38.97 -0.08 -50.55
C GLU A 287 39.65 -1.04 -49.56
N ASP A 288 40.98 -0.99 -49.41
CA ASP A 288 41.76 -1.73 -48.43
C ASP A 288 41.92 -1.00 -47.08
N ALA A 289 41.14 0.06 -46.83
CA ALA A 289 41.22 0.83 -45.59
C ALA A 289 40.93 -0.03 -44.35
N THR A 290 41.76 0.13 -43.32
CA THR A 290 41.61 -0.52 -42.02
C THR A 290 40.76 0.33 -41.07
N TRP A 291 40.08 -0.32 -40.14
CA TRP A 291 39.32 0.36 -39.09
C TRP A 291 40.25 0.81 -37.96
N ASP A 292 40.60 2.09 -37.97
CA ASP A 292 41.47 2.71 -36.97
C ASP A 292 40.66 3.45 -35.89
N SER A 293 41.15 3.42 -34.64
CA SER A 293 40.58 4.20 -33.55
C SER A 293 40.70 5.70 -33.81
N ILE A 294 39.69 6.47 -33.40
CA ILE A 294 39.56 7.94 -33.47
C ILE A 294 39.45 8.49 -34.90
N ARG A 295 40.22 7.96 -35.86
CA ARG A 295 40.31 8.47 -37.24
C ARG A 295 39.21 7.94 -38.16
N SER A 296 38.88 6.67 -38.07
CA SER A 296 37.89 6.07 -38.97
C SER A 296 36.48 6.38 -38.52
N LEU A 297 35.68 6.88 -39.46
CA LEU A 297 34.24 7.04 -39.32
C LEU A 297 33.56 5.84 -40.00
N VAL A 298 32.81 5.07 -39.24
CA VAL A 298 32.24 3.80 -39.69
C VAL A 298 30.73 3.77 -39.57
N ARG A 299 30.07 3.06 -40.50
CA ARG A 299 28.67 2.64 -40.37
C ARG A 299 28.64 1.14 -40.16
N LEU A 300 27.78 0.72 -39.23
CA LEU A 300 27.53 -0.69 -38.96
C LEU A 300 26.21 -1.07 -39.64
N VAL A 301 26.30 -1.85 -40.71
CA VAL A 301 25.15 -2.27 -41.51
C VAL A 301 24.76 -3.68 -41.12
N HIS A 302 23.55 -3.86 -40.61
CA HIS A 302 22.99 -5.15 -40.25
C HIS A 302 22.85 -6.03 -41.49
N VAL A 303 23.42 -7.24 -41.46
CA VAL A 303 23.51 -8.10 -42.66
C VAL A 303 22.14 -8.62 -43.10
N ASP A 304 21.29 -9.03 -42.16
CA ASP A 304 20.00 -9.66 -42.48
C ASP A 304 18.94 -8.65 -42.94
N SER A 305 18.88 -7.47 -42.31
CA SER A 305 17.87 -6.45 -42.63
C SER A 305 18.37 -5.32 -43.52
N GLY A 306 19.68 -5.24 -43.78
CA GLY A 306 20.32 -4.15 -44.53
C GLY A 306 20.21 -2.77 -43.86
N SER A 307 19.82 -2.71 -42.58
CA SER A 307 19.61 -1.46 -41.85
C SER A 307 20.90 -1.00 -41.17
N ALA A 308 21.15 0.31 -41.10
CA ALA A 308 22.30 0.87 -40.38
C ALA A 308 21.99 1.13 -38.91
N LEU A 309 22.95 0.85 -38.04
CA LEU A 309 22.91 1.25 -36.64
C LEU A 309 22.90 2.78 -36.52
N ARG A 310 21.90 3.33 -35.84
CA ARG A 310 21.64 4.77 -35.76
C ARG A 310 21.38 5.20 -34.32
N PHE A 311 21.94 6.34 -33.94
CA PHE A 311 21.50 7.07 -32.76
C PHE A 311 20.19 7.82 -33.05
N SER A 312 19.11 7.55 -32.31
CA SER A 312 17.79 8.11 -32.67
C SER A 312 17.59 9.57 -32.25
N GLY A 313 18.45 10.10 -31.38
CA GLY A 313 18.28 11.42 -30.76
C GLY A 313 17.24 11.47 -29.63
N ARG A 314 16.46 10.39 -29.44
CA ARG A 314 15.40 10.33 -28.42
C ARG A 314 15.91 9.65 -27.15
N GLN A 315 15.33 10.04 -26.03
CA GLN A 315 15.59 9.41 -24.75
C GLN A 315 14.57 8.33 -24.48
N LEU A 316 15.05 7.23 -23.90
CA LEU A 316 14.20 6.18 -23.37
C LEU A 316 13.44 6.69 -22.14
N PRO A 317 12.27 6.12 -21.83
CA PRO A 317 11.57 6.38 -20.58
C PRO A 317 12.38 5.93 -19.35
N ALA A 318 11.82 6.11 -18.16
CA ALA A 318 12.47 5.81 -16.89
C ALA A 318 13.05 4.38 -16.79
N TRP A 319 12.40 3.38 -17.42
CA TRP A 319 12.90 2.00 -17.46
C TRP A 319 14.26 1.86 -18.18
N GLY A 320 14.57 2.76 -19.12
CA GLY A 320 15.85 2.85 -19.82
C GLY A 320 16.78 3.88 -19.19
N PHE A 321 16.54 4.26 -17.93
CA PHE A 321 17.34 5.23 -17.16
C PHE A 321 17.50 6.59 -17.82
N HIS A 322 16.52 7.01 -18.65
CA HIS A 322 16.61 8.24 -19.46
C HIS A 322 17.84 8.30 -20.38
N GLN A 323 18.42 7.13 -20.70
CA GLN A 323 19.51 7.01 -21.66
C GLN A 323 18.98 7.18 -23.08
N HIS A 324 19.90 7.33 -24.01
CA HIS A 324 19.59 7.59 -25.40
C HIS A 324 19.27 6.29 -26.16
N GLU A 325 18.24 6.33 -27.00
CA GLU A 325 17.79 5.18 -27.79
C GLU A 325 18.72 4.94 -28.99
N VAL A 326 19.09 3.66 -29.18
CA VAL A 326 19.81 3.16 -30.35
C VAL A 326 18.86 2.32 -31.18
N VAL A 327 18.82 2.56 -32.49
CA VAL A 327 17.88 1.91 -33.42
C VAL A 327 18.61 1.43 -34.67
N ALA A 328 18.00 0.50 -35.39
CA ALA A 328 18.45 0.11 -36.72
C ALA A 328 17.50 0.70 -37.77
N ASP A 329 18.03 1.55 -38.64
CA ASP A 329 17.25 2.31 -39.61
C ASP A 329 17.58 1.89 -41.05
N LYS A 330 16.58 1.86 -41.93
CA LYS A 330 16.78 1.52 -43.35
C LYS A 330 17.48 2.64 -44.12
N VAL A 331 17.42 3.88 -43.60
CA VAL A 331 18.07 5.03 -44.23
C VAL A 331 19.56 5.09 -43.84
N LEU A 332 20.42 4.63 -44.76
CA LEU A 332 21.87 4.52 -44.54
C LEU A 332 22.63 5.87 -44.58
N THR A 333 22.05 6.90 -45.18
CA THR A 333 22.77 8.16 -45.50
C THR A 333 22.72 9.20 -44.37
N HIS A 334 22.07 8.89 -43.24
CA HIS A 334 21.92 9.83 -42.13
C HIS A 334 23.25 10.04 -41.37
N GLN A 335 23.52 11.26 -40.88
CA GLN A 335 24.75 11.53 -40.11
C GLN A 335 24.80 10.73 -38.80
N ASP A 336 23.67 10.59 -38.11
CA ASP A 336 23.55 9.79 -36.88
C ASP A 336 23.78 8.27 -37.04
N THR A 337 24.06 7.78 -38.25
CA THR A 337 24.49 6.38 -38.49
C THR A 337 26.01 6.21 -38.44
N VAL A 338 26.74 7.31 -38.33
CA VAL A 338 28.20 7.32 -38.33
C VAL A 338 28.72 7.21 -36.91
N TRP A 339 29.56 6.21 -36.68
CA TRP A 339 30.18 5.89 -35.40
C TRP A 339 31.70 6.04 -35.50
N ASN A 340 32.33 6.30 -34.36
CA ASN A 340 33.77 6.29 -34.20
C ASN A 340 34.15 5.45 -32.98
N VAL A 341 35.39 4.97 -32.94
CA VAL A 341 35.94 4.25 -31.78
C VAL A 341 36.80 5.22 -30.99
N GLU A 342 36.38 5.59 -29.78
CA GLU A 342 37.15 6.51 -28.92
C GLU A 342 38.35 5.81 -28.29
N GLU A 343 38.13 4.64 -27.69
CA GLU A 343 39.15 3.87 -26.97
C GLU A 343 39.23 2.44 -27.52
N HIS A 344 40.45 1.91 -27.63
CA HIS A 344 40.69 0.54 -28.09
C HIS A 344 41.74 -0.15 -27.21
N ARG A 345 41.47 -1.39 -26.81
CA ARG A 345 42.37 -2.24 -26.02
C ARG A 345 42.39 -3.65 -26.58
N TYR A 346 43.58 -4.24 -26.69
CA TYR A 346 43.73 -5.63 -27.12
C TYR A 346 43.37 -6.61 -25.97
N THR A 347 42.52 -7.58 -26.26
CA THR A 347 42.24 -8.70 -25.35
C THR A 347 43.43 -9.66 -25.32
N LYS A 348 44.09 -9.75 -24.16
CA LYS A 348 45.20 -10.69 -23.93
C LYS A 348 44.75 -12.00 -23.27
N ALA A 349 43.63 -11.98 -22.54
CA ALA A 349 43.12 -13.12 -21.78
C ALA A 349 42.11 -13.95 -22.60
N GLU A 350 42.36 -15.26 -22.70
CA GLU A 350 41.42 -16.23 -23.29
C GLU A 350 40.22 -16.48 -22.36
N ASP A 351 40.47 -16.51 -21.04
CA ASP A 351 39.46 -16.85 -20.03
C ASP A 351 38.49 -15.70 -19.72
N ARG A 352 37.19 -16.03 -19.76
CA ARG A 352 36.09 -15.07 -19.52
C ARG A 352 36.19 -14.40 -18.14
N LYS A 353 36.47 -15.18 -17.08
CA LYS A 353 36.54 -14.67 -15.70
C LYS A 353 37.72 -13.72 -15.49
N GLU A 354 38.84 -13.97 -16.16
CA GLU A 354 40.02 -13.10 -16.06
C GLU A 354 39.77 -11.78 -16.79
N ARG A 355 39.10 -11.82 -17.95
CA ARG A 355 38.68 -10.63 -18.69
C ARG A 355 37.66 -9.79 -17.92
N GLU A 356 36.64 -10.42 -17.34
CA GLU A 356 35.68 -9.74 -16.48
C GLU A 356 36.40 -9.09 -15.30
N ARG A 357 37.38 -9.76 -14.69
CA ARG A 357 38.22 -9.17 -13.63
C ARG A 357 39.02 -7.99 -14.15
N GLU A 358 39.70 -8.08 -15.29
CA GLU A 358 40.48 -6.97 -15.87
C GLU A 358 39.60 -5.74 -16.13
N LEU A 359 38.42 -5.93 -16.74
CA LEU A 359 37.45 -4.85 -17.01
C LEU A 359 36.90 -4.23 -15.72
N VAL A 360 36.55 -5.06 -14.72
CA VAL A 360 35.97 -4.61 -13.45
C VAL A 360 37.02 -4.01 -12.50
N THR A 361 38.26 -4.48 -12.51
CA THR A 361 39.35 -3.84 -11.74
C THR A 361 39.74 -2.47 -12.28
N ALA A 362 39.51 -2.22 -13.58
CA ALA A 362 39.81 -0.94 -14.18
C ALA A 362 38.82 0.17 -13.75
N GLU A 363 37.59 -0.17 -13.40
CA GLU A 363 36.53 0.78 -13.04
C GLU A 363 35.65 0.17 -11.94
N MET A 364 35.82 0.68 -10.72
CA MET A 364 35.26 0.19 -9.46
C MET A 364 33.73 0.36 -9.38
N ILE A 365 32.91 -0.62 -9.79
CA ILE A 365 31.46 -0.66 -9.49
C ILE A 365 30.96 -2.11 -9.24
N PRO A 366 30.03 -2.35 -8.28
CA PRO A 366 29.54 -3.69 -7.94
C PRO A 366 28.66 -4.31 -9.04
N THR A 367 28.91 -5.57 -9.36
CA THR A 367 28.32 -6.34 -10.48
C THR A 367 27.03 -7.12 -10.16
N ALA A 368 26.42 -6.91 -9.00
CA ALA A 368 25.24 -7.69 -8.60
C ALA A 368 23.92 -7.01 -9.01
N VAL A 369 23.13 -7.70 -9.83
CA VAL A 369 21.71 -7.37 -10.06
C VAL A 369 20.99 -7.46 -8.71
N THR A 370 20.51 -6.33 -8.18
CA THR A 370 19.83 -6.30 -6.88
C THR A 370 18.43 -6.92 -7.01
N GLN A 371 18.31 -8.19 -6.65
CA GLN A 371 17.02 -8.84 -6.49
C GLN A 371 16.42 -8.39 -5.15
N LEU A 372 15.44 -7.48 -5.19
CA LEU A 372 14.74 -7.04 -3.98
C LEU A 372 13.81 -8.14 -3.46
N THR A 373 13.91 -8.40 -2.17
CA THR A 373 13.00 -9.26 -1.41
C THR A 373 11.63 -8.59 -1.24
N PHE A 374 10.60 -9.39 -0.90
CA PHE A 374 9.27 -8.85 -0.59
C PHE A 374 9.31 -7.77 0.49
N TRP A 375 10.10 -7.94 1.54
CA TRP A 375 10.15 -7.01 2.66
C TRP A 375 10.79 -5.67 2.28
N GLU A 376 11.79 -5.67 1.42
CA GLU A 376 12.39 -4.45 0.88
C GLU A 376 11.40 -3.72 -0.02
N LYS A 377 10.74 -4.44 -0.93
CA LYS A 377 9.67 -3.89 -1.78
C LYS A 377 8.52 -3.33 -0.95
N PHE A 378 8.11 -4.05 0.09
CA PHE A 378 7.05 -3.62 1.00
C PHE A 378 7.45 -2.35 1.75
N ALA A 379 8.64 -2.32 2.36
CA ALA A 379 9.11 -1.17 3.12
C ALA A 379 9.24 0.08 2.24
N GLU A 380 9.80 -0.05 1.04
CA GLU A 380 9.91 1.04 0.07
C GLU A 380 8.53 1.56 -0.33
N LEU A 381 7.60 0.66 -0.68
CA LEU A 381 6.23 1.03 -1.04
C LEU A 381 5.51 1.75 0.11
N GLN A 382 5.61 1.24 1.34
CA GLN A 382 5.00 1.88 2.53
C GLN A 382 5.58 3.27 2.78
N TYR A 383 6.91 3.40 2.71
CA TYR A 383 7.57 4.68 2.84
C TYR A 383 7.07 5.66 1.79
N LYS A 384 6.97 5.23 0.53
CA LYS A 384 6.44 6.07 -0.55
C LYS A 384 4.96 6.40 -0.35
N MET A 385 4.12 5.48 0.12
CA MET A 385 2.70 5.76 0.43
C MET A 385 2.52 6.80 1.56
N ILE A 386 3.47 6.90 2.49
CA ILE A 386 3.45 7.87 3.59
C ILE A 386 4.09 9.20 3.17
N ALA A 387 5.23 9.15 2.48
CA ALA A 387 6.04 10.31 2.13
C ALA A 387 5.57 11.01 0.85
N HIS A 388 5.12 10.24 -0.17
CA HIS A 388 4.32 10.80 -1.26
C HIS A 388 2.86 10.85 -0.81
N ALA A 389 2.51 11.97 -0.17
CA ALA A 389 1.20 12.52 -0.49
C ALA A 389 1.22 12.74 -2.02
N PRO A 390 0.26 12.18 -2.80
CA PRO A 390 0.14 12.58 -4.19
C PRO A 390 0.06 14.09 -4.19
N ASP A 391 0.64 14.75 -5.20
CA ASP A 391 0.42 16.16 -5.48
C ASP A 391 -1.09 16.38 -5.53
N ALA A 392 -1.70 16.63 -4.36
CA ALA A 392 -3.11 16.93 -4.23
C ALA A 392 -3.16 18.30 -4.90
N PRO A 393 -3.69 18.38 -6.13
CA PRO A 393 -3.63 19.61 -6.90
C PRO A 393 -4.23 20.68 -5.99
N HIS A 394 -3.48 21.76 -5.78
CA HIS A 394 -3.88 22.92 -4.98
C HIS A 394 -5.39 23.00 -4.80
N GLY A 395 -5.89 22.67 -3.59
CA GLY A 395 -7.30 22.68 -3.21
C GLY A 395 -8.31 22.44 -4.34
N HIS A 396 -8.67 21.18 -4.61
CA HIS A 396 -9.76 20.90 -5.55
C HIS A 396 -11.02 21.70 -5.15
N MET A 397 -11.76 22.24 -6.12
CA MET A 397 -12.98 23.05 -5.90
C MET A 397 -14.12 22.34 -5.14
N PHE A 398 -13.96 21.06 -4.79
CA PHE A 398 -14.92 20.26 -4.03
C PHE A 398 -14.30 19.73 -2.72
N ALA A 399 -13.11 20.18 -2.33
CA ALA A 399 -12.53 19.92 -1.02
C ALA A 399 -13.36 20.63 0.06
N SER A 400 -13.55 19.95 1.18
CA SER A 400 -14.27 20.47 2.35
C SER A 400 -13.40 20.40 3.60
N GLU A 401 -13.65 21.31 4.53
CA GLU A 401 -12.96 21.34 5.81
C GLU A 401 -13.63 20.44 6.84
N PRO A 402 -12.89 19.86 7.80
CA PRO A 402 -13.47 18.98 8.83
C PRO A 402 -14.54 19.62 9.70
N SER A 403 -14.46 20.92 9.93
CA SER A 403 -15.45 21.72 10.65
C SER A 403 -16.80 21.76 9.91
N GLU A 404 -16.79 21.65 8.58
CA GLU A 404 -17.97 21.67 7.73
C GLU A 404 -18.72 20.32 7.75
N TRP A 405 -18.02 19.22 8.09
CA TRP A 405 -18.60 17.87 7.99
C TRP A 405 -19.79 17.66 8.93
N PRO A 406 -19.75 18.01 10.24
CA PRO A 406 -20.88 17.81 11.15
C PRO A 406 -22.10 18.70 10.82
N LEU A 407 -21.86 19.84 10.16
CA LEU A 407 -22.86 20.85 9.82
C LEU A 407 -23.43 20.70 8.40
N LEU A 408 -22.88 19.77 7.61
CA LEU A 408 -23.29 19.52 6.22
C LEU A 408 -23.28 20.79 5.35
N VAL A 409 -22.33 21.70 5.58
CA VAL A 409 -22.31 23.05 4.96
C VAL A 409 -22.16 22.97 3.44
N ARG A 410 -21.41 21.98 2.95
CA ARG A 410 -21.04 21.83 1.55
C ARG A 410 -21.26 20.40 1.07
N SER A 411 -21.79 20.25 -0.15
CA SER A 411 -21.90 18.96 -0.84
C SER A 411 -20.69 18.71 -1.76
N ILE A 412 -20.42 17.44 -2.04
CA ILE A 412 -19.34 17.03 -2.96
C ILE A 412 -19.99 16.49 -4.24
N ALA A 413 -19.71 17.13 -5.38
CA ALA A 413 -20.16 16.66 -6.68
C ALA A 413 -19.30 15.49 -7.16
N TYR A 414 -19.91 14.34 -7.44
CA TYR A 414 -19.23 13.15 -7.96
C TYR A 414 -19.22 13.09 -9.48
N TRP A 415 -20.30 13.58 -10.10
CA TRP A 415 -20.44 13.55 -11.55
C TRP A 415 -21.36 14.67 -12.02
N LEU A 416 -20.97 15.33 -13.12
CA LEU A 416 -21.81 16.27 -13.86
C LEU A 416 -21.86 15.82 -15.31
N SER A 417 -23.05 15.75 -15.89
CA SER A 417 -23.20 15.43 -17.30
C SER A 417 -22.64 16.57 -18.16
N PRO A 418 -21.86 16.25 -19.22
CA PRO A 418 -21.34 17.27 -20.13
C PRO A 418 -22.41 17.87 -21.05
N ASN A 419 -23.48 17.11 -21.32
CA ASN A 419 -24.50 17.46 -22.32
C ASN A 419 -25.89 17.73 -21.70
N SER A 420 -26.04 17.54 -20.39
CA SER A 420 -27.30 17.74 -19.68
C SER A 420 -27.07 18.31 -18.28
N ASN A 421 -28.11 18.80 -17.62
CA ASN A 421 -28.01 19.25 -16.24
C ASN A 421 -28.13 18.11 -15.20
N ALA A 422 -27.91 16.85 -15.61
CA ALA A 422 -27.89 15.74 -14.68
C ALA A 422 -26.62 15.77 -13.82
N GLN A 423 -26.79 15.65 -12.50
CA GLN A 423 -25.69 15.75 -11.53
C GLN A 423 -25.86 14.70 -10.43
N VAL A 424 -24.74 14.13 -9.98
CA VAL A 424 -24.69 13.22 -8.83
C VAL A 424 -23.87 13.87 -7.73
N HIS A 425 -24.50 14.10 -6.59
CA HIS A 425 -23.89 14.72 -5.41
C HIS A 425 -23.89 13.75 -4.24
N LEU A 426 -22.80 13.74 -3.48
CA LEU A 426 -22.75 13.14 -2.16
C LEU A 426 -23.23 14.19 -1.15
N ILE A 427 -24.42 13.97 -0.64
CA ILE A 427 -25.03 14.76 0.43
C ILE A 427 -25.62 13.81 1.46
N GLY A 428 -25.37 14.09 2.74
CA GLY A 428 -25.93 13.32 3.85
C GLY A 428 -27.43 13.58 3.99
N ASN A 429 -28.17 12.59 4.49
CA ASN A 429 -29.57 12.79 4.88
C ASN A 429 -29.62 13.81 6.03
N LEU A 430 -30.25 14.96 5.80
CA LEU A 430 -30.25 16.08 6.73
C LEU A 430 -30.71 15.68 8.14
N ILE A 431 -31.83 14.97 8.25
CA ILE A 431 -32.40 14.57 9.53
C ILE A 431 -31.44 13.64 10.27
N THR A 432 -30.92 12.62 9.59
CA THR A 432 -30.01 11.63 10.20
C THR A 432 -28.69 12.28 10.61
N TRP A 433 -28.18 13.20 9.80
CA TRP A 433 -26.90 13.85 10.05
C TRP A 433 -26.97 14.81 11.24
N TYR A 434 -27.98 15.69 11.27
CA TYR A 434 -28.16 16.63 12.37
C TYR A 434 -28.53 15.92 13.67
N THR A 435 -29.39 14.90 13.63
CA THR A 435 -29.68 14.10 14.84
C THR A 435 -28.44 13.38 15.35
N GLY A 436 -27.60 12.86 14.46
CA GLY A 436 -26.27 12.32 14.79
C GLY A 436 -25.37 13.36 15.47
N SER A 437 -25.16 14.52 14.84
CA SER A 437 -24.33 15.60 15.38
C SER A 437 -24.84 16.11 16.74
N ILE A 438 -26.15 16.33 16.88
CA ILE A 438 -26.78 16.75 18.13
C ILE A 438 -26.64 15.67 19.21
N SER A 439 -26.79 14.39 18.86
CA SER A 439 -26.65 13.29 19.83
C SER A 439 -25.26 13.25 20.46
N VAL A 440 -24.20 13.56 19.71
CA VAL A 440 -22.82 13.63 20.23
C VAL A 440 -22.65 14.79 21.21
N ILE A 441 -23.26 15.94 20.90
CA ILE A 441 -23.23 17.11 21.79
C ILE A 441 -24.00 16.82 23.08
N LEU A 442 -25.22 16.28 22.98
CA LEU A 442 -26.04 15.91 24.13
C LEU A 442 -25.35 14.86 24.99
N TYR A 443 -24.77 13.83 24.38
CA TYR A 443 -23.99 12.81 25.06
C TYR A 443 -22.83 13.42 25.86
N SER A 444 -22.10 14.35 25.25
CA SER A 444 -20.99 15.05 25.89
C SER A 444 -21.46 15.94 27.06
N GLY A 445 -22.61 16.60 26.91
CA GLY A 445 -23.24 17.37 27.99
C GLY A 445 -23.66 16.49 29.16
N PHE A 446 -24.34 15.38 28.87
CA PHE A 446 -24.70 14.38 29.88
C PHE A 446 -23.48 13.79 30.56
N LEU A 447 -22.37 13.59 29.86
CA LEU A 447 -21.10 13.16 30.46
C LEU A 447 -20.62 14.10 31.54
N VAL A 448 -20.54 15.39 31.23
CA VAL A 448 -20.08 16.39 32.20
C VAL A 448 -21.03 16.44 33.39
N LEU A 449 -22.35 16.37 33.15
CA LEU A 449 -23.35 16.36 34.21
C LEU A 449 -23.22 15.13 35.11
N TYR A 450 -23.13 13.92 34.56
CA TYR A 450 -22.97 12.70 35.34
C TYR A 450 -21.61 12.65 36.07
N ALA A 451 -20.54 13.18 35.47
CA ALA A 451 -19.24 13.33 36.13
C ALA A 451 -19.32 14.23 37.37
N ILE A 452 -20.02 15.36 37.26
CA ILE A 452 -20.22 16.29 38.38
C ILE A 452 -21.12 15.65 39.46
N ARG A 453 -22.21 15.00 39.07
CA ARG A 453 -23.14 14.34 40.00
C ARG A 453 -22.49 13.19 40.76
N GLN A 454 -21.63 12.42 40.08
CA GLN A 454 -20.83 11.39 40.74
C GLN A 454 -19.84 11.98 41.75
N ARG A 455 -19.18 13.11 41.43
CA ARG A 455 -18.33 13.82 42.41
C ARG A 455 -19.11 14.35 43.61
N ARG A 456 -20.41 14.61 43.45
CA ARG A 456 -21.35 14.99 44.54
C ARG A 456 -21.99 13.79 45.24
N ALA A 457 -21.51 12.57 44.98
CA ALA A 457 -22.03 11.33 45.55
C ALA A 457 -23.51 11.03 45.24
N CYS A 458 -24.06 11.58 44.15
CA CYS A 458 -25.38 11.20 43.64
C CYS A 458 -25.23 10.01 42.67
N SER A 459 -25.84 8.86 43.00
CA SER A 459 -25.84 7.66 42.14
C SER A 459 -27.09 7.60 41.26
N ASP A 460 -27.01 8.14 40.05
CA ASP A 460 -28.15 8.18 39.10
C ASP A 460 -28.27 6.93 38.22
N LEU A 461 -27.14 6.32 37.89
CA LEU A 461 -27.05 5.21 36.94
C LEU A 461 -26.37 3.99 37.60
N PRO A 462 -26.76 2.75 37.19
CA PRO A 462 -26.04 1.56 37.60
C PRO A 462 -24.53 1.69 37.25
N PRO A 463 -23.63 1.21 38.13
CA PRO A 463 -22.19 1.44 37.98
C PRO A 463 -21.63 0.92 36.64
N MET A 464 -22.22 -0.15 36.09
CA MET A 464 -21.82 -0.70 34.78
C MET A 464 -22.19 0.21 33.61
N ALA A 465 -23.37 0.86 33.66
CA ALA A 465 -23.82 1.77 32.62
C ALA A 465 -23.00 3.06 32.64
N LEU A 466 -22.77 3.59 33.84
CA LEU A 466 -21.94 4.76 34.07
C LEU A 466 -20.48 4.54 33.62
N GLN A 467 -19.93 3.33 33.86
CA GLN A 467 -18.60 2.97 33.38
C GLN A 467 -18.51 3.05 31.84
N LYS A 468 -19.43 2.40 31.13
CA LYS A 468 -19.46 2.43 29.66
C LYS A 468 -19.57 3.85 29.13
N PHE A 469 -20.33 4.69 29.83
CA PHE A 469 -20.55 6.08 29.47
C PHE A 469 -19.26 6.92 29.53
N TYR A 470 -18.48 6.78 30.60
CA TYR A 470 -17.16 7.45 30.69
C TYR A 470 -16.16 6.94 29.67
N ASP A 471 -16.21 5.67 29.31
CA ASP A 471 -15.24 5.07 28.40
C ASP A 471 -15.32 5.63 27.01
N ALA A 472 -16.55 5.71 26.51
CA ALA A 472 -16.82 6.30 25.22
C ALA A 472 -16.42 7.77 25.18
N ALA A 473 -16.55 8.52 26.28
CA ALA A 473 -16.12 9.92 26.28
C ALA A 473 -14.62 10.14 26.46
N ILE A 474 -13.93 9.35 27.29
CA ILE A 474 -12.47 9.39 27.37
C ILE A 474 -11.89 9.09 25.99
N TRP A 475 -12.46 8.11 25.30
CA TRP A 475 -12.07 7.77 23.94
C TRP A 475 -12.36 8.90 22.94
N LEU A 476 -13.56 9.48 22.97
CA LEU A 476 -13.95 10.59 22.11
C LEU A 476 -13.03 11.82 22.34
N ALA A 477 -12.75 12.14 23.60
CA ALA A 477 -11.84 13.23 23.97
C ALA A 477 -10.42 12.95 23.45
N TYR A 478 -9.91 11.73 23.60
CA TYR A 478 -8.61 11.33 23.07
C TYR A 478 -8.54 11.49 21.54
N ILE A 479 -9.58 11.10 20.81
CA ILE A 479 -9.66 11.31 19.34
C ILE A 479 -9.62 12.80 19.02
N VAL A 480 -10.46 13.62 19.66
CA VAL A 480 -10.55 15.06 19.37
C VAL A 480 -9.23 15.77 19.68
N ILE A 481 -8.58 15.44 20.79
CA ILE A 481 -7.28 16.00 21.18
C ILE A 481 -6.20 15.62 20.17
N THR A 482 -6.13 14.33 19.81
CA THR A 482 -5.14 13.82 18.85
C THR A 482 -5.36 14.45 17.47
N PHE A 483 -6.61 14.50 17.00
CA PHE A 483 -6.97 15.12 15.73
C PHE A 483 -6.63 16.61 15.71
N LYS A 484 -7.00 17.38 16.74
CA LYS A 484 -6.70 18.81 16.81
C LYS A 484 -5.20 19.09 16.87
N LYS A 485 -4.42 18.22 17.52
CA LYS A 485 -2.95 18.37 17.57
C LYS A 485 -2.33 18.10 16.19
N PHE A 486 -2.79 17.08 15.47
CA PHE A 486 -2.21 16.68 14.19
C PHE A 486 -2.89 17.29 12.95
N SER A 487 -3.98 18.04 13.11
CA SER A 487 -4.69 18.68 11.99
C SER A 487 -3.78 19.66 11.23
N VAL A 488 -2.84 20.31 11.90
CA VAL A 488 -1.90 21.25 11.25
C VAL A 488 -1.02 20.52 10.23
N LEU A 489 -0.62 19.27 10.49
CA LEU A 489 0.14 18.45 9.53
C LEU A 489 -0.73 17.93 8.37
N ASN A 490 -2.01 17.64 8.62
CA ASN A 490 -2.90 17.08 7.60
C ASN A 490 -3.43 18.14 6.62
N TYR A 491 -3.62 19.38 7.08
CA TYR A 491 -4.25 20.45 6.28
C TYR A 491 -3.28 21.56 5.86
N GLY A 492 -2.14 21.73 6.56
CA GLY A 492 -1.13 22.73 6.18
C GLY A 492 -1.58 24.19 6.37
N ASN A 493 -2.55 24.42 7.27
CA ASN A 493 -3.20 25.73 7.43
C ASN A 493 -2.36 26.78 8.17
N ILE A 494 -1.19 26.41 8.70
CA ILE A 494 -0.33 27.28 9.52
C ILE A 494 1.14 27.01 9.13
N ASP A 495 1.92 28.07 8.88
CA ASP A 495 3.36 27.98 8.69
C ASP A 495 4.02 27.56 10.03
N LEU A 496 4.56 26.33 10.09
CA LEU A 496 5.14 25.74 11.28
C LEU A 496 6.60 26.14 11.48
N THR A 497 6.96 26.57 12.69
CA THR A 497 8.37 26.79 13.07
C THR A 497 9.05 25.49 13.52
N GLU A 498 10.38 25.51 13.65
CA GLU A 498 11.16 24.35 14.14
C GLU A 498 10.71 23.90 15.53
N HIS A 499 10.36 24.87 16.39
CA HIS A 499 9.86 24.59 17.73
C HIS A 499 8.46 23.94 17.71
N ASP A 500 7.60 24.37 16.79
CA ASP A 500 6.25 23.80 16.64
C ASP A 500 6.31 22.35 16.13
N LEU A 501 7.23 22.05 15.21
CA LEU A 501 7.45 20.70 14.72
C LEU A 501 8.00 19.76 15.79
N LEU A 502 8.92 20.25 16.63
CA LEU A 502 9.39 19.50 17.80
C LEU A 502 8.25 19.20 18.80
N ASN A 503 7.32 20.15 19.00
CA ASN A 503 6.16 19.95 19.88
C ASN A 503 5.10 18.98 19.31
N LEU A 504 5.06 18.83 17.98
CA LEU A 504 4.25 17.84 17.28
C LEU A 504 4.90 16.44 17.29
N ARG A 505 6.20 16.37 17.58
CA ARG A 505 6.97 15.13 17.60
C ARG A 505 6.68 14.30 18.86
N TRP A 506 5.83 13.28 18.72
CA TRP A 506 5.53 12.35 19.83
C TRP A 506 6.56 11.21 19.97
N LYS A 507 7.42 11.03 18.97
CA LYS A 507 8.47 10.00 18.97
C LYS A 507 9.73 10.55 18.32
N ASP A 508 10.88 10.28 18.91
CA ASP A 508 12.16 10.81 18.41
C ASP A 508 12.56 10.30 17.03
N THR A 509 11.92 9.24 16.54
CA THR A 509 12.12 8.70 15.17
C THR A 509 11.26 9.42 14.11
N TRP A 510 10.48 10.44 14.48
CA TRP A 510 9.67 11.19 13.53
C TRP A 510 10.47 12.39 13.02
N ASP A 511 10.98 12.28 11.81
CA ASP A 511 11.68 13.37 11.14
C ASP A 511 10.68 14.21 10.35
N PHE A 512 10.49 15.47 10.77
CA PHE A 512 9.70 16.45 10.03
C PHE A 512 10.63 17.34 9.21
N ILE A 513 10.40 17.42 7.90
CA ILE A 513 11.26 18.18 6.98
C ILE A 513 10.82 19.64 6.98
N LEU A 514 11.74 20.55 7.32
CA LEU A 514 11.51 21.99 7.36
C LEU A 514 12.16 22.64 6.14
N HIS A 515 11.34 23.21 5.24
CA HIS A 515 11.86 23.98 4.12
C HIS A 515 12.26 25.36 4.61
N LYS A 516 13.55 25.68 4.57
CA LYS A 516 14.05 27.02 4.88
C LYS A 516 13.61 27.96 3.76
N LYS A 517 12.59 28.79 4.00
CA LYS A 517 12.31 29.94 3.12
C LYS A 517 13.56 30.85 3.20
N GLY A 518 14.21 31.06 2.05
CA GLY A 518 15.35 31.95 1.90
C GLY A 518 14.97 33.41 2.10
#